data_AF-A0A9R1AMG2-F1
#
_entry.id   AF-A0A9R1AMG2-F1
#
_cell.length_a   1.000
_cell.length_b   1.000
_cell.length_c   1.000
_cell.angle_alpha   90.00
_cell.angle_beta   90.00
_cell.angle_gamma   90.00
#
_symmetry.space_group_name_H-M   'P 1'
#
loop_
_entity.id
_entity.type
_entity.pdbx_description
1 polymer ?
#
loop_
_entity_poly.entity_id
_entity_poly.type
_entity_poly.pdbx_seq_one_letter_code
_entity_poly.pdbx_strand_id
1 'polypeptide(L)'
;MDAIGVSSVVAAMLGLSILLLLGVLDWDDCLSEKSAWDTLSWFAVLVAMAGQLTDLGIVSWMSTSVAKLLESFSLSWPAAFVVLEASYFLIHYLFASQTGHVGALYSAFLAMHLAAGVPGVLSALALAFNTNLFGALTHYSSGQAAVYFGAGYLELPDIFRLGFVTALINALIWGVVGTFWWKFLGLY
;
A
#
# COMPACT_ATOMS: atom_id res chain seq x y z
N MET A 1 -18.11 -4.16 -7.94
CA MET A 1 -18.16 -3.21 -9.07
C MET A 1 -17.59 -3.83 -10.35
N ASP A 2 -16.61 -4.75 -10.26
CA ASP A 2 -16.13 -5.53 -11.40
C ASP A 2 -17.17 -6.44 -12.07
N ALA A 3 -18.23 -6.83 -11.35
CA ALA A 3 -19.32 -7.66 -11.89
C ALA A 3 -20.10 -7.02 -13.05
N ILE A 4 -20.07 -5.69 -13.19
CA ILE A 4 -20.76 -4.94 -14.26
C ILE A 4 -19.80 -4.12 -15.14
N GLY A 5 -18.47 -4.29 -14.96
CA GLY A 5 -17.46 -3.61 -15.79
C GLY A 5 -17.37 -2.09 -15.62
N VAL A 6 -17.92 -1.53 -14.54
CA VAL A 6 -17.90 -0.09 -14.26
C VAL A 6 -16.81 0.21 -13.23
N SER A 7 -15.86 1.09 -13.56
CA SER A 7 -14.80 1.50 -12.64
C SER A 7 -15.38 2.32 -11.47
N SER A 8 -14.70 2.28 -10.32
CA SER A 8 -15.11 3.04 -9.13
C SER A 8 -15.21 4.54 -9.40
N VAL A 9 -14.30 5.09 -10.22
CA VAL A 9 -14.30 6.50 -10.64
C VAL A 9 -15.56 6.82 -11.45
N VAL A 10 -15.91 5.98 -12.42
CA VAL A 10 -17.12 6.17 -13.23
C VAL A 10 -18.38 6.08 -12.36
N ALA A 11 -18.43 5.11 -11.44
CA ALA A 11 -19.56 4.97 -10.52
C ALA A 11 -19.71 6.22 -9.62
N ALA A 12 -18.61 6.77 -9.09
CA ALA A 12 -18.62 7.98 -8.30
C ALA A 12 -19.10 9.20 -9.11
N MET A 13 -18.62 9.36 -10.35
CA MET A 13 -19.04 10.46 -11.23
C MET A 13 -20.50 10.36 -11.65
N LEU A 14 -21.02 9.14 -11.87
CA LEU A 14 -22.45 8.93 -12.12
C LEU A 14 -23.29 9.31 -10.89
N GLY A 15 -22.85 8.91 -9.70
CA GLY A 15 -23.49 9.31 -8.43
C GLY A 15 -23.56 10.83 -8.27
N LEU A 16 -22.44 11.53 -8.47
CA LEU A 16 -22.39 12.99 -8.43
C LEU A 16 -23.32 13.64 -9.48
N SER A 17 -23.30 13.10 -10.70
CA SER A 17 -24.17 13.58 -11.79
C SER A 17 -25.65 13.44 -11.44
N ILE A 18 -26.05 12.32 -10.83
CA ILE A 18 -27.43 12.09 -10.37
C ILE A 18 -27.81 13.09 -9.27
N LEU A 19 -26.92 13.34 -8.31
CA LEU A 19 -27.17 14.31 -7.22
C LEU A 19 -27.41 15.73 -7.75
N LEU A 20 -26.61 16.16 -8.74
CA LEU A 20 -26.77 17.45 -9.42
C LEU A 20 -28.06 17.51 -10.25
N LEU A 21 -28.39 16.45 -11.00
CA LEU A 21 -29.61 16.40 -11.82
C LEU A 21 -30.89 16.41 -10.97
N LEU A 22 -30.86 15.80 -9.79
CA LEU A 22 -31.98 15.79 -8.86
C LEU A 22 -32.08 17.07 -8.02
N GLY A 23 -31.10 17.98 -8.14
CA GLY A 23 -31.03 19.21 -7.33
C GLY A 23 -30.80 18.95 -5.84
N VAL A 24 -30.25 17.80 -5.48
CA VAL A 24 -29.87 17.47 -4.09
C VAL A 24 -28.60 18.23 -3.70
N LEU A 25 -27.71 18.42 -4.67
CA LEU A 25 -26.54 19.30 -4.58
C LEU A 25 -26.60 20.30 -5.73
N ASP A 26 -26.10 21.50 -5.50
CA ASP A 26 -25.75 22.43 -6.57
C ASP A 26 -24.24 22.43 -6.86
N TRP A 27 -23.83 23.23 -7.85
CA TRP A 27 -22.43 23.31 -8.22
C TRP A 27 -21.59 24.06 -7.18
N ASP A 28 -22.18 25.02 -6.47
CA ASP A 28 -21.49 25.78 -5.43
C ASP A 28 -21.24 24.90 -4.18
N ASP A 29 -22.12 23.94 -3.89
CA ASP A 29 -21.87 22.88 -2.91
C ASP A 29 -20.61 22.09 -3.26
N CYS A 30 -20.46 21.67 -4.52
CA CYS A 30 -19.27 20.96 -4.99
C CYS A 30 -17.99 21.80 -4.89
N LEU A 31 -18.07 23.09 -5.22
CA LEU A 31 -16.93 24.01 -5.14
C LEU A 31 -16.56 24.34 -3.68
N SER A 32 -17.54 24.35 -2.79
CA SER A 32 -17.34 24.69 -1.37
C SER A 32 -16.94 23.49 -0.50
N GLU A 33 -16.94 22.26 -1.04
CA GLU A 33 -16.49 21.05 -0.38
C GLU A 33 -14.95 20.99 -0.25
N LYS A 34 -14.40 21.84 0.61
CA LYS A 34 -12.95 22.06 0.76
C LYS A 34 -12.17 20.81 1.15
N SER A 35 -12.77 19.89 1.91
CA SER A 35 -12.09 18.65 2.34
C SER A 35 -11.74 17.76 1.15
N ALA A 36 -12.66 17.64 0.18
CA ALA A 36 -12.42 16.88 -1.04
C ALA A 36 -11.30 17.50 -1.88
N TRP A 37 -11.31 18.82 -2.05
CA TRP A 37 -10.29 19.55 -2.80
C TRP A 37 -8.90 19.50 -2.16
N ASP A 38 -8.84 19.64 -0.84
CA ASP A 38 -7.59 19.53 -0.08
C ASP A 38 -6.99 18.14 -0.24
N THR A 39 -7.79 17.10 0.03
CA THR A 39 -7.39 15.68 -0.12
C THR A 39 -6.90 15.39 -1.53
N LEU A 40 -7.66 15.81 -2.55
CA LEU A 40 -7.29 15.63 -3.96
C LEU A 40 -5.94 16.28 -4.27
N SER A 41 -5.71 17.51 -3.78
CA SER A 41 -4.53 18.30 -4.12
C SER A 41 -3.25 17.70 -3.56
N TRP A 42 -3.19 17.43 -2.25
CA TRP A 42 -1.95 16.93 -1.65
C TRP A 42 -1.70 15.46 -2.03
N PHE A 43 -2.75 14.64 -2.13
CA PHE A 43 -2.61 13.23 -2.47
C PHE A 43 -2.13 13.03 -3.91
N ALA A 44 -2.66 13.81 -4.87
CA ALA A 44 -2.23 13.75 -6.26
C ALA A 44 -0.74 14.07 -6.44
N VAL A 45 -0.23 15.08 -5.75
CA VAL A 45 1.20 15.45 -5.79
C VAL A 45 2.07 14.31 -5.28
N LEU A 46 1.73 13.70 -4.14
CA LEU A 46 2.52 12.60 -3.58
C LEU A 46 2.51 11.35 -4.48
N VAL A 47 1.36 11.01 -5.07
CA VAL A 47 1.26 9.90 -6.03
C VAL A 47 2.11 10.17 -7.27
N ALA A 48 2.08 11.40 -7.80
CA ALA A 48 2.91 11.79 -8.95
C ALA A 48 4.42 11.70 -8.64
N MET A 49 4.86 12.17 -7.47
CA MET A 49 6.25 12.06 -7.03
C MET A 49 6.70 10.59 -6.90
N ALA A 50 5.87 9.73 -6.30
CA ALA A 50 6.15 8.30 -6.18
C ALA A 50 6.26 7.61 -7.56
N GLY A 51 5.41 8.00 -8.51
CA GLY A 51 5.50 7.55 -9.91
C GLY A 51 6.84 7.94 -10.54
N GLN A 52 7.26 9.19 -10.41
CA GLN A 52 8.52 9.67 -10.98
C GLN A 52 9.76 8.97 -10.39
N LEU A 53 9.78 8.65 -9.09
CA LEU A 53 10.86 7.85 -8.50
C LEU A 53 10.98 6.45 -9.14
N THR A 54 9.85 5.89 -9.54
CA THR A 54 9.79 4.60 -10.24
C THR A 54 10.29 4.74 -11.68
N ASP A 55 9.78 5.71 -12.41
CA ASP A 55 10.13 5.96 -13.83
C ASP A 55 11.61 6.32 -14.01
N LEU A 56 12.20 7.06 -13.06
CA LEU A 56 13.62 7.40 -13.05
C LEU A 56 14.52 6.21 -12.66
N GLY A 57 13.95 5.05 -12.33
CA GLY A 57 14.70 3.82 -12.03
C GLY A 57 15.31 3.76 -10.62
N ILE A 58 15.01 4.72 -9.75
CA ILE A 58 15.52 4.77 -8.37
C ILE A 58 15.07 3.52 -7.61
N VAL A 59 13.82 3.11 -7.80
CA VAL A 59 13.24 1.91 -7.17
C VAL A 59 13.97 0.63 -7.60
N SER A 60 14.28 0.51 -8.90
CA SER A 60 15.01 -0.64 -9.45
C SER A 60 16.47 -0.69 -8.94
N TRP A 61 17.14 0.47 -8.93
CA TRP A 61 18.51 0.60 -8.40
C TRP A 61 18.58 0.22 -6.91
N MET A 62 17.63 0.71 -6.11
CA MET A 62 17.56 0.41 -4.68
C MET A 62 17.33 -1.08 -4.43
N SER A 63 16.37 -1.68 -5.14
CA SER A 63 16.06 -3.11 -5.02
C SER A 63 17.28 -3.97 -5.39
N THR A 64 18.00 -3.64 -6.46
CA THR A 64 19.22 -4.35 -6.86
C THR A 64 20.33 -4.23 -5.81
N SER A 65 20.45 -3.07 -5.17
CA SER A 65 21.45 -2.83 -4.13
C SER A 65 21.15 -3.64 -2.86
N VAL A 66 19.88 -3.70 -2.46
CA VAL A 66 19.42 -4.51 -1.33
C VAL A 66 19.60 -6.01 -1.62
N ALA A 67 19.28 -6.48 -2.83
CA ALA A 67 19.48 -7.87 -3.23
C ALA A 67 20.94 -8.32 -3.04
N LYS A 68 21.89 -7.53 -3.57
CA LYS A 68 23.34 -7.81 -3.44
C LYS A 68 23.81 -7.80 -1.99
N LEU A 69 23.27 -6.88 -1.19
CA LEU A 69 23.57 -6.81 0.24
C LEU A 69 23.07 -8.07 0.96
N LEU A 70 21.86 -8.55 0.67
CA LEU A 70 21.31 -9.76 1.27
C LEU A 70 22.07 -11.03 0.87
N GLU A 71 22.51 -11.14 -0.38
CA GLU A 71 23.38 -12.24 -0.83
C GLU A 71 24.68 -12.30 -0.01
N SER A 72 25.25 -11.16 0.38
CA SER A 72 26.48 -11.12 1.18
C SER A 72 26.33 -11.69 2.60
N PHE A 73 25.10 -11.72 3.13
CA PHE A 73 24.82 -12.21 4.49
C PHE A 73 24.60 -13.74 4.56
N SER A 74 24.59 -14.46 3.43
CA SER A 74 24.40 -15.92 3.38
C SER A 74 23.21 -16.42 4.23
N LEU A 75 22.11 -15.67 4.22
CA LEU A 75 20.93 -15.96 5.03
C LEU A 75 20.21 -17.21 4.53
N SER A 76 19.63 -17.98 5.46
CA SER A 76 18.64 -19.00 5.09
C SER A 76 17.41 -18.34 4.46
N TRP A 77 16.72 -19.04 3.55
CA TRP A 77 15.55 -18.48 2.87
C TRP A 77 14.46 -17.97 3.85
N PRO A 78 14.17 -18.61 5.03
CA PRO A 78 13.18 -18.06 5.95
C PRO A 78 13.64 -16.74 6.58
N ALA A 79 14.94 -16.60 6.88
CA ALA A 79 15.48 -15.36 7.42
C ALA A 79 15.46 -14.25 6.36
N ALA A 80 15.84 -14.56 5.11
CA ALA A 80 15.75 -13.63 3.99
C ALA A 80 14.31 -13.17 3.73
N PHE A 81 13.34 -14.10 3.78
CA PHE A 81 11.91 -13.81 3.66
C PHE A 81 11.45 -12.78 4.71
N VAL A 82 11.76 -13.01 5.99
CA VAL A 82 11.37 -12.08 7.07
C VAL A 82 11.97 -10.68 6.86
N VAL A 83 13.25 -10.60 6.47
CA VAL A 83 13.93 -9.32 6.23
C VAL A 83 13.32 -8.59 5.04
N LEU A 84 13.04 -9.30 3.94
CA LEU A 84 12.43 -8.73 2.74
C LEU A 84 11.00 -8.27 3.00
N GLU A 85 10.16 -9.06 3.66
CA GLU A 85 8.79 -8.68 4.04
C GLU A 85 8.77 -7.46 4.98
N ALA A 86 9.65 -7.41 5.97
CA ALA A 86 9.79 -6.27 6.86
C ALA A 86 10.25 -5.01 6.11
N SER A 87 11.21 -5.15 5.19
CA SER A 87 11.71 -4.05 4.37
C SER A 87 10.64 -3.51 3.43
N TYR A 88 9.89 -4.41 2.77
CA TYR A 88 8.75 -4.07 1.91
C TYR A 88 7.70 -3.27 2.70
N PHE A 89 7.37 -3.75 3.90
CA PHE A 89 6.40 -3.10 4.77
C PHE A 89 6.85 -1.70 5.22
N LEU A 90 8.11 -1.56 5.67
CA LEU A 90 8.64 -0.29 6.18
C LEU A 90 8.90 0.75 5.09
N ILE A 91 9.28 0.34 3.88
CA ILE A 91 9.44 1.26 2.76
C ILE A 91 8.13 1.97 2.43
N HIS A 92 6.98 1.42 2.81
CA HIS A 92 5.69 2.06 2.59
C HIS A 92 5.53 3.42 3.30
N TYR A 93 6.31 3.72 4.34
CA TYR A 93 6.38 5.09 4.89
C TYR A 93 6.80 6.15 3.85
N LEU A 94 7.45 5.73 2.77
CA LEU A 94 7.89 6.60 1.66
C LEU A 94 6.89 6.64 0.49
N PHE A 95 5.77 5.92 0.56
CA PHE A 95 4.78 5.82 -0.50
C PHE A 95 3.42 6.35 -0.05
N ALA A 96 2.79 7.14 -0.91
CA ALA A 96 1.44 7.66 -0.69
C ALA A 96 0.34 6.80 -1.30
N SER A 97 0.64 5.57 -1.73
CA SER A 97 -0.38 4.71 -2.30
C SER A 97 0.05 3.26 -2.25
N GLN A 98 -0.84 2.37 -1.81
CA GLN A 98 -0.65 0.93 -1.94
C GLN A 98 -0.48 0.51 -3.40
N THR A 99 -1.29 1.06 -4.32
CA THR A 99 -1.17 0.73 -5.75
C THR A 99 0.13 1.26 -6.34
N GLY A 100 0.56 2.45 -5.93
CA GLY A 100 1.87 3.00 -6.31
C GLY A 100 3.03 2.15 -5.79
N HIS A 101 2.96 1.73 -4.53
CA HIS A 101 3.95 0.83 -3.93
C HIS A 101 4.03 -0.51 -4.67
N VAL A 102 2.90 -1.15 -4.95
CA VAL A 102 2.87 -2.41 -5.72
C VAL A 102 3.45 -2.23 -7.11
N GLY A 103 3.02 -1.20 -7.83
CA GLY A 103 3.52 -0.91 -9.19
C GLY A 103 5.03 -0.70 -9.23
N ALA A 104 5.59 -0.10 -8.18
CA ALA A 104 7.02 0.20 -8.08
C ALA A 104 7.86 -1.00 -7.62
N LEU A 105 7.44 -1.68 -6.54
CA LEU A 105 8.33 -2.54 -5.75
C LEU A 105 7.98 -4.02 -5.83
N TYR A 106 6.75 -4.39 -6.19
CA TYR A 106 6.29 -5.78 -6.05
C TYR A 106 7.13 -6.75 -6.90
N SER A 107 7.36 -6.43 -8.17
CA SER A 107 8.13 -7.29 -9.08
C SER A 107 9.59 -7.44 -8.62
N ALA A 108 10.20 -6.37 -8.14
CA ALA A 108 11.58 -6.37 -7.67
C ALA A 108 11.74 -7.18 -6.37
N PHE A 109 10.83 -7.01 -5.41
CA PHE A 109 10.83 -7.80 -4.18
C PHE A 109 10.50 -9.28 -4.42
N LEU A 110 9.62 -9.58 -5.38
CA LEU A 110 9.36 -10.94 -5.80
C LEU A 110 10.62 -11.59 -6.37
N ALA A 111 11.37 -10.87 -7.23
CA ALA A 111 12.64 -11.35 -7.77
C ALA A 111 13.68 -11.60 -6.66
N MET A 112 13.77 -10.71 -5.67
CA MET A 112 14.66 -10.88 -4.51
C MET A 112 14.29 -12.11 -3.67
N HIS A 113 13.00 -12.33 -3.41
CA HIS A 113 12.53 -13.54 -2.72
C HIS A 113 12.93 -14.82 -3.46
N LEU A 114 12.72 -14.86 -4.78
CA LEU A 114 13.07 -16.02 -5.60
C LEU A 114 14.59 -16.27 -5.62
N ALA A 115 15.39 -15.21 -5.74
CA ALA A 115 16.86 -15.30 -5.68
C ALA A 115 17.36 -15.82 -4.31
N ALA A 116 16.67 -15.46 -3.22
CA ALA A 116 16.94 -15.95 -1.87
C ALA A 116 16.41 -17.39 -1.61
N GLY A 117 15.81 -18.05 -2.60
CA GLY A 117 15.32 -19.42 -2.50
C GLY A 117 13.95 -19.58 -1.81
N VAL A 118 13.20 -18.49 -1.65
CA VAL A 118 11.85 -18.53 -1.06
C VAL A 118 10.85 -19.17 -2.04
N PRO A 119 9.94 -20.07 -1.60
CA PRO A 119 8.93 -20.66 -2.48
C PRO A 119 8.08 -19.61 -3.21
N GLY A 120 7.98 -19.71 -4.54
CA GLY A 120 7.41 -18.63 -5.36
C GLY A 120 5.95 -18.26 -5.05
N VAL A 121 5.10 -19.25 -4.75
CA VAL A 121 3.69 -18.99 -4.38
C VAL A 121 3.61 -18.27 -3.03
N LEU A 122 4.44 -18.69 -2.06
CA LEU A 122 4.54 -18.01 -0.75
C LEU A 122 4.96 -16.55 -0.95
N SER A 123 6.00 -16.30 -1.74
CA SER A 123 6.50 -14.94 -2.02
C SER A 123 5.43 -14.04 -2.64
N ALA A 124 4.71 -14.54 -3.65
CA ALA A 124 3.67 -13.75 -4.31
C ALA A 124 2.51 -13.42 -3.36
N LEU A 125 2.02 -14.41 -2.62
CA LEU A 125 0.92 -14.21 -1.69
C LEU A 125 1.32 -13.32 -0.51
N ALA A 126 2.51 -13.53 0.07
CA ALA A 126 3.02 -12.74 1.18
C ALA A 126 3.12 -11.26 0.83
N LEU A 127 3.74 -10.93 -0.31
CA LEU A 127 3.82 -9.55 -0.80
C LEU A 127 2.43 -8.94 -1.01
N ALA A 128 1.49 -9.70 -1.62
CA ALA A 128 0.13 -9.24 -1.84
C ALA A 128 -0.61 -8.97 -0.52
N PHE A 129 -0.46 -9.84 0.48
CA PHE A 129 -1.04 -9.62 1.79
C PHE A 129 -0.40 -8.44 2.50
N ASN A 130 0.94 -8.37 2.52
CA ASN A 130 1.71 -7.29 3.12
C ASN A 130 1.26 -5.92 2.60
N THR A 131 0.99 -5.82 1.28
CA THR A 131 0.41 -4.61 0.69
C THR A 131 -0.86 -4.12 1.38
N ASN A 132 -1.71 -5.03 1.82
CA ASN A 132 -2.96 -4.66 2.48
C ASN A 132 -2.71 -4.25 3.95
N LEU A 133 -1.71 -4.85 4.61
CA LEU A 133 -1.45 -4.66 6.04
C LEU A 133 -0.84 -3.30 6.38
N PHE A 134 -0.14 -2.66 5.44
CA PHE A 134 0.44 -1.34 5.67
C PHE A 134 -0.50 -0.15 5.36
N GLY A 135 -1.77 -0.41 5.02
CA GLY A 135 -2.74 0.63 4.61
C GLY A 135 -3.21 1.61 5.68
N ALA A 136 -2.75 1.43 6.91
CA ALA A 136 -3.06 2.30 8.05
C ALA A 136 -1.79 2.89 8.70
N LEU A 137 -0.61 2.76 8.07
CA LEU A 137 0.65 3.24 8.65
C LEU A 137 0.71 4.76 8.79
N THR A 138 0.23 5.45 7.78
CA THR A 138 0.25 6.91 7.68
C THR A 138 -1.07 7.40 7.10
N HIS A 139 -1.35 8.70 7.28
CA HIS A 139 -2.53 9.35 6.69
C HIS A 139 -2.54 9.29 5.16
N TYR A 140 -1.39 9.03 4.52
CA TYR A 140 -1.26 8.92 3.07
C TYR A 140 -1.03 7.50 2.57
N SER A 141 -0.98 6.49 3.45
CA SER A 141 -0.65 5.10 3.06
C SER A 141 -1.64 4.51 2.04
N SER A 142 -2.88 4.98 2.05
CA SER A 142 -3.92 4.53 1.13
C SER A 142 -4.91 5.65 0.83
N GLY A 143 -5.69 5.50 -0.24
CA GLY A 143 -6.76 6.45 -0.55
C GLY A 143 -7.80 6.54 0.56
N GLN A 144 -8.08 5.41 1.22
CA GLN A 144 -8.97 5.34 2.38
C GLN A 144 -8.41 6.13 3.55
N ALA A 145 -7.11 5.95 3.87
CA ALA A 145 -6.46 6.69 4.95
C ALA A 145 -6.48 8.21 4.68
N ALA A 146 -6.25 8.62 3.44
CA ALA A 146 -6.29 10.02 3.04
C ALA A 146 -7.69 10.64 3.25
N VAL A 147 -8.75 9.91 2.87
CA VAL A 147 -10.14 10.35 3.09
C VAL A 147 -10.48 10.44 4.57
N TYR A 148 -10.09 9.46 5.39
CA TYR A 148 -10.35 9.50 6.83
C TYR A 148 -9.62 10.66 7.52
N PHE A 149 -8.38 10.94 7.11
CA PHE A 149 -7.64 12.07 7.64
C PHE A 149 -8.23 13.42 7.19
N GLY A 150 -8.59 13.54 5.90
CA GLY A 150 -9.20 14.74 5.32
C GLY A 150 -10.54 15.13 5.96
N ALA A 151 -11.23 14.20 6.64
CA ALA A 151 -12.44 14.48 7.39
C ALA A 151 -12.22 15.37 8.64
N GLY A 152 -10.96 15.56 9.07
CA GLY A 152 -10.62 16.51 10.15
C GLY A 152 -10.87 16.01 11.57
N TYR A 153 -11.27 14.75 11.76
CA TYR A 153 -11.51 14.15 13.07
C TYR A 153 -10.28 13.49 13.71
N LEU A 154 -9.19 13.32 12.95
CA LEU A 154 -8.01 12.57 13.37
C LEU A 154 -6.80 13.50 13.45
N GLU A 155 -6.10 13.49 14.59
CA GLU A 155 -4.83 14.19 14.71
C GLU A 155 -3.69 13.38 14.10
N LEU A 156 -2.71 14.08 13.52
CA LEU A 156 -1.56 13.46 12.88
C LEU A 156 -0.76 12.52 13.81
N PRO A 157 -0.46 12.88 15.07
CA PRO A 157 0.27 11.99 15.98
C PRO A 157 -0.50 10.70 16.30
N ASP A 158 -1.83 10.79 16.40
CA ASP A 158 -2.68 9.62 16.67
C ASP A 158 -2.67 8.64 15.51
N ILE A 159 -2.70 9.14 14.27
CA ILE A 159 -2.59 8.28 13.08
C ILE A 159 -1.28 7.50 13.08
N PHE A 160 -0.14 8.16 13.32
CA PHE A 160 1.15 7.47 13.35
C PHE A 160 1.24 6.48 14.52
N ARG A 161 0.71 6.85 15.70
CA ARG A 161 0.68 5.97 16.87
C ARG A 161 -0.18 4.73 16.61
N LEU A 162 -1.40 4.90 16.12
CA LEU A 162 -2.32 3.82 15.80
C LEU A 162 -1.81 2.97 14.63
N GLY A 163 -1.18 3.59 13.63
CA GLY A 163 -0.54 2.91 12.52
C GLY A 163 0.59 1.99 13.00
N PHE A 164 1.45 2.47 13.89
CA PHE A 164 2.49 1.65 14.51
C PHE A 164 1.93 0.49 15.34
N VAL A 165 0.90 0.73 16.16
CA VAL A 165 0.23 -0.33 16.94
C VAL A 165 -0.39 -1.37 16.01
N THR A 166 -1.06 -0.93 14.94
CA THR A 166 -1.68 -1.81 13.95
C THR A 166 -0.62 -2.63 13.21
N ALA A 167 0.55 -2.05 12.90
CA ALA A 167 1.68 -2.76 12.31
C ALA A 167 2.17 -3.90 13.20
N LEU A 168 2.31 -3.65 14.52
CA LEU A 168 2.72 -4.69 15.47
C LEU A 168 1.68 -5.82 15.58
N ILE A 169 0.40 -5.47 15.62
CA ILE A 169 -0.70 -6.46 15.64
C ILE A 169 -0.68 -7.29 14.36
N ASN A 170 -0.56 -6.66 13.19
CA ASN A 170 -0.47 -7.35 11.90
C ASN A 170 0.76 -8.27 11.85
N ALA A 171 1.93 -7.79 12.28
CA ALA A 171 3.15 -8.59 12.32
C ALA A 171 3.00 -9.83 13.23
N LEU A 172 2.33 -9.69 14.38
CA LEU A 172 2.06 -10.82 15.27
C LEU A 172 1.08 -11.83 14.66
N ILE A 173 -0.05 -11.34 14.13
CA ILE A 173 -1.07 -12.22 13.53
C ILE A 173 -0.49 -12.96 12.33
N TRP A 174 0.14 -12.27 11.39
CA TRP A 174 0.67 -12.90 10.17
C TRP A 174 1.95 -13.67 10.42
N GLY A 175 2.81 -13.20 11.32
CA GLY A 175 4.03 -13.89 11.71
C GLY A 175 3.79 -15.19 12.48
N VAL A 176 2.73 -15.25 13.31
CA VAL A 176 2.41 -16.45 14.09
C VAL A 176 1.31 -17.27 13.43
N VAL A 177 0.09 -16.74 13.34
CA VAL A 177 -1.06 -17.49 12.79
C VAL A 177 -0.86 -17.74 11.30
N GLY A 178 -0.41 -16.72 10.56
CA GLY A 178 -0.15 -16.82 9.13
C GLY A 178 0.89 -17.90 8.79
N THR A 179 2.01 -17.94 9.50
CA THR A 179 3.06 -18.96 9.26
C THR A 179 2.56 -20.38 9.49
N PHE A 180 1.84 -20.64 10.59
CA PHE A 180 1.23 -21.96 10.82
C PHE A 180 0.19 -22.31 9.74
N TRP A 181 -0.66 -21.36 9.37
CA TRP A 181 -1.70 -21.56 8.37
C TRP A 181 -1.11 -21.85 6.99
N TRP A 182 -0.11 -21.09 6.56
CA TRP A 182 0.59 -21.32 5.30
C TRP A 182 1.32 -22.67 5.27
N LYS A 183 1.85 -23.13 6.42
CA LYS A 183 2.43 -24.46 6.52
C LYS A 183 1.37 -25.55 6.36
N PHE A 184 0.22 -25.39 7.00
CA PHE A 184 -0.92 -26.30 6.88
C PHE A 184 -1.44 -26.39 5.44
N LEU A 185 -1.46 -25.27 4.72
CA LEU A 185 -1.83 -25.22 3.29
C LEU A 185 -0.74 -25.77 2.35
N GLY A 186 0.44 -26.13 2.85
CA GLY A 186 1.54 -26.65 2.04
C GLY A 186 2.24 -25.58 1.18
N LEU A 187 2.22 -24.31 1.59
CA LEU A 187 2.88 -23.22 0.86
C LEU A 187 4.41 -23.20 1.05
N TYR A 188 4.92 -23.92 2.06
CA TYR A 188 6.33 -24.20 2.31
C TYR A 188 6.49 -25.42 3.22
#